data_AF-A0A136NU85-F1
#
_entry.id   AF-A0A136NU85-F1
#
_cell.length_a   1.000
_cell.length_b   1.000
_cell.length_c   1.000
_cell.angle_alpha   90.00
_cell.angle_beta   90.00
_cell.angle_gamma   90.00
#
_symmetry.space_group_name_H-M   'P 1'
#
loop_
_entity.id
_entity.type
_entity.pdbx_description
1 polymer ?
#
loop_
_entity_poly.entity_id
_entity_poly.type
_entity_poly.pdbx_seq_one_letter_code
_entity_poly.pdbx_strand_id
1 'polypeptide(L)'
;AYVKILSRDSSGGWISNLFGGANKTEGEVKFYVPAFWMPIESVKNIGVSYTTKNAVPSPQKYNVKLTGFNFSKEDAKKIAEFIFLSIEAEKNDTIRNINYDIQVKNYRVLGVPFYKQPNGRLKDAVLGIEVA
;
A
#
# COMPACT_ATOMS: atom_id res chain seq x y z
N ALA A 1 4.14 -10.19 -0.18
CA ALA A 1 2.99 -11.00 -0.57
C ALA A 1 3.20 -11.40 -2.01
N TYR A 2 2.87 -12.64 -2.36
CA TYR A 2 2.92 -13.08 -3.74
C TYR A 2 1.55 -12.85 -4.38
N VAL A 3 1.54 -12.16 -5.51
CA VAL A 3 0.32 -11.78 -6.23
C VAL A 3 0.35 -12.43 -7.59
N LYS A 4 -0.78 -13.00 -7.99
CA LYS A 4 -0.98 -13.59 -9.32
C LYS A 4 -2.28 -13.08 -9.93
N ILE A 5 -2.21 -12.55 -11.14
CA ILE A 5 -3.38 -12.20 -11.93
C ILE A 5 -3.82 -13.44 -12.70
N LEU A 6 -5.05 -13.87 -12.47
CA LEU A 6 -5.64 -15.04 -13.12
C LEU A 6 -6.29 -14.65 -14.45
N SER A 7 -7.02 -13.54 -14.47
CA SER A 7 -7.59 -12.96 -15.68
C SER A 7 -7.83 -11.47 -15.48
N ARG A 8 -7.77 -10.69 -16.56
CA ARG A 8 -7.98 -9.24 -16.50
C ARG A 8 -8.49 -8.75 -17.85
N ASP A 9 -9.66 -8.13 -17.84
CA ASP A 9 -10.18 -7.38 -18.98
C ASP A 9 -9.78 -5.91 -18.81
N SER A 10 -8.55 -5.59 -19.18
CA SER A 10 -8.09 -4.19 -19.22
C SER A 10 -6.91 -4.00 -20.18
N SER A 11 -6.74 -2.77 -20.66
CA SER A 11 -5.63 -2.34 -21.53
C SER A 11 -4.40 -1.80 -20.76
N GLY A 12 -4.44 -1.75 -19.42
CA GLY A 12 -3.37 -1.15 -18.60
C GLY A 12 -2.19 -2.11 -18.37
N GLY A 13 -0.96 -1.60 -18.35
CA GLY A 13 0.27 -2.38 -18.10
C GLY A 13 1.01 -1.97 -16.83
N TRP A 14 0.33 -1.38 -15.83
CA TRP A 14 1.03 -0.75 -14.70
C TRP A 14 1.38 -1.73 -13.57
N ILE A 15 0.49 -2.67 -13.24
CA ILE A 15 0.77 -3.67 -12.19
C ILE A 15 1.94 -4.58 -12.54
N SER A 16 2.27 -4.75 -13.83
CA SER A 16 3.48 -5.46 -14.24
C SER A 16 4.76 -4.74 -13.74
N ASN A 17 4.72 -3.41 -13.57
CA ASN A 17 5.82 -2.67 -12.94
C ASN A 17 5.96 -3.02 -11.44
N LEU A 18 4.87 -3.31 -10.73
CA LEU A 18 4.95 -3.83 -9.35
C LEU A 18 5.62 -5.21 -9.29
N PHE A 19 5.53 -5.99 -10.37
CA PHE A 19 6.17 -7.29 -10.50
C PHE A 19 7.60 -7.21 -11.08
N GLY A 20 8.09 -5.99 -11.34
CA GLY A 20 9.45 -5.74 -11.82
C GLY A 20 9.66 -6.00 -13.31
N GLY A 21 8.67 -5.73 -14.17
CA GLY A 21 8.88 -5.70 -15.63
C GLY A 21 7.59 -5.71 -16.44
N ALA A 22 7.64 -5.22 -17.68
CA ALA A 22 6.49 -5.23 -18.58
C ALA A 22 5.96 -6.65 -18.83
N ASN A 23 4.63 -6.78 -18.99
CA ASN A 23 3.91 -8.03 -19.30
C ASN A 23 3.97 -9.14 -18.24
N LYS A 24 4.50 -8.86 -17.05
CA LYS A 24 4.39 -9.80 -15.93
C LYS A 24 2.96 -9.85 -15.39
N THR A 25 2.49 -11.05 -15.10
CA THR A 25 1.16 -11.31 -14.51
C THR A 25 1.24 -11.77 -13.05
N GLU A 26 2.43 -11.99 -12.52
CA GLU A 26 2.66 -12.41 -11.15
C GLU A 26 4.00 -11.88 -10.60
N GLY A 27 4.08 -11.75 -9.27
CA GLY A 27 5.31 -11.31 -8.60
C GLY A 27 5.18 -11.12 -7.09
N GLU A 28 6.33 -10.88 -6.45
CA GLU A 28 6.41 -10.47 -5.05
C GLU A 28 6.15 -8.97 -4.91
N VAL A 29 5.13 -8.61 -4.14
CA VAL A 29 4.77 -7.22 -3.84
C VAL A 29 4.85 -6.98 -2.34
N LYS A 30 5.49 -5.88 -1.95
CA LYS A 30 5.49 -5.39 -0.56
C LYS A 30 4.40 -4.33 -0.42
N PHE A 31 3.29 -4.71 0.19
CA PHE A 31 2.21 -3.78 0.53
C PHE A 31 2.52 -3.07 1.84
N TYR A 32 2.29 -1.76 1.86
CA TYR A 32 2.39 -0.94 3.08
C TYR A 32 0.98 -0.55 3.50
N VAL A 33 0.56 -1.11 4.64
CA VAL A 33 -0.79 -0.96 5.17
C VAL A 33 -0.73 -0.11 6.44
N PRO A 34 -1.53 0.97 6.55
CA PRO A 34 -1.65 1.72 7.78
C PRO A 34 -2.16 0.85 8.93
N ALA A 35 -1.52 0.96 10.09
CA ALA A 35 -1.82 0.15 11.27
C ALA A 35 -2.96 0.70 12.16
N PHE A 36 -3.43 1.91 11.85
CA PHE A 36 -4.43 2.65 12.61
C PHE A 36 -5.48 3.22 11.66
N TRP A 37 -6.62 3.59 12.23
CA TRP A 37 -7.73 4.16 11.46
C TRP A 37 -7.34 5.52 10.85
N MET A 38 -7.68 5.70 9.59
CA MET A 38 -7.60 6.96 8.87
C MET A 38 -8.66 7.00 7.75
N PRO A 39 -9.02 8.17 7.22
CA PRO A 39 -9.93 8.27 6.08
C PRO A 39 -9.45 7.45 4.88
N ILE A 40 -10.38 6.85 4.13
CA ILE A 40 -10.07 5.94 3.01
C ILE A 40 -9.18 6.59 1.94
N GLU A 41 -9.36 7.89 1.70
CA GLU A 41 -8.51 8.68 0.78
C GLU A 41 -7.06 8.76 1.28
N SER A 42 -6.87 8.90 2.59
CA SER A 42 -5.54 8.88 3.22
C SER A 42 -4.92 7.50 3.14
N VAL A 43 -5.70 6.42 3.38
CA VAL A 43 -5.25 5.02 3.20
C VAL A 43 -4.78 4.81 1.77
N LYS A 44 -5.59 5.22 0.78
CA LYS A 44 -5.24 5.11 -0.64
C LYS A 44 -3.94 5.84 -0.92
N ASN A 45 -3.87 7.13 -0.60
CA ASN A 45 -2.72 7.96 -0.93
C ASN A 45 -1.42 7.43 -0.30
N ILE A 46 -1.43 7.17 1.01
CA ILE A 46 -0.22 6.70 1.71
C ILE A 46 0.13 5.27 1.31
N GLY A 47 -0.85 4.37 1.24
CA GLY A 47 -0.64 2.96 0.95
C GLY A 47 -0.15 2.73 -0.48
N VAL A 48 -0.75 3.41 -1.46
CA VAL A 48 -0.32 3.38 -2.87
C VAL A 48 1.09 3.96 -2.99
N SER A 49 1.35 5.13 -2.41
CA SER A 49 2.65 5.79 -2.54
C SER A 49 3.79 4.99 -1.91
N TYR A 50 3.61 4.44 -0.71
CA TYR A 50 4.62 3.60 -0.06
C TYR A 50 4.84 2.27 -0.81
N THR A 51 3.77 1.64 -1.30
CA THR A 51 3.83 0.38 -2.06
C THR A 51 4.53 0.56 -3.41
N THR A 52 4.18 1.61 -4.16
CA THR A 52 4.74 1.88 -5.49
C THR A 52 6.19 2.36 -5.43
N LYS A 53 6.54 3.24 -4.48
CA LYS A 53 7.92 3.70 -4.29
C LYS A 53 8.79 2.68 -3.58
N ASN A 54 8.18 1.62 -3.01
CA ASN A 54 8.83 0.64 -2.15
C ASN A 54 9.76 1.33 -1.15
N ALA A 55 9.22 2.34 -0.45
CA ALA A 55 9.99 3.14 0.48
C ALA A 55 10.58 2.20 1.54
N VAL A 56 11.90 2.02 1.54
CA VAL A 56 12.58 1.26 2.58
C VAL A 56 12.83 2.25 3.71
N PRO A 57 12.01 2.28 4.78
CA PRO A 57 12.37 3.08 5.92
C PRO A 57 13.72 2.56 6.44
N SER A 58 14.68 3.47 6.59
CA SER A 58 15.90 3.14 7.32
C SER A 58 15.47 2.65 8.70
N PRO A 59 15.93 1.48 9.18
CA PRO A 59 15.59 0.96 10.49
C PRO A 59 16.24 1.84 11.57
N GLN A 60 15.69 3.03 11.80
CA GLN A 60 15.96 3.79 13.00
C GLN A 60 15.15 3.17 14.12
N LYS A 61 15.86 2.67 15.14
CA LYS A 61 15.23 2.29 16.40
C LYS A 61 14.75 3.56 17.09
N TYR A 62 13.52 3.95 16.83
CA TYR A 62 12.87 4.94 17.68
C TYR A 62 12.53 4.22 18.99
N ASN A 63 13.19 4.63 20.08
CA ASN A 63 12.97 4.07 21.41
C ASN A 63 11.67 4.60 22.04
N VAL A 64 10.62 4.70 21.21
CA VAL A 64 9.32 5.26 21.56
C VAL A 64 8.29 4.14 21.48
N LYS A 65 7.37 4.13 22.43
CA LYS A 65 6.25 3.18 22.43
C LYS A 65 5.41 3.44 21.19
N LEU A 66 5.40 2.49 20.25
CA LEU A 66 4.46 2.51 19.14
C LEU A 66 3.06 2.24 19.70
N THR A 67 2.19 3.24 19.69
CA THR A 67 0.79 3.14 20.09
C THR A 67 -0.07 3.08 18.83
N GLY A 68 -1.03 2.16 18.77
CA GLY A 68 -2.10 2.23 17.77
C GLY A 68 -2.11 1.15 16.69
N PHE A 69 -1.92 -0.12 17.05
CA PHE A 69 -2.30 -1.22 16.16
C PHE A 69 -3.73 -1.64 16.51
N ASN A 70 -4.69 -1.29 15.65
CA ASN A 70 -6.11 -1.64 15.85
C ASN A 70 -6.62 -2.67 14.83
N PHE A 71 -5.78 -3.12 13.90
CA PHE A 71 -6.17 -4.00 12.80
C PHE A 71 -5.65 -5.42 12.96
N SER A 72 -6.50 -6.37 12.60
CA SER A 72 -6.15 -7.80 12.48
C SER A 72 -5.35 -8.08 11.21
N LYS A 73 -4.84 -9.32 11.07
CA LYS A 73 -4.16 -9.76 9.84
C LYS A 73 -5.11 -9.76 8.64
N GLU A 74 -6.37 -10.07 8.90
CA GLU A 74 -7.46 -10.12 7.93
C GLU A 74 -7.80 -8.71 7.44
N ASP A 75 -7.85 -7.73 8.34
CA ASP A 75 -8.03 -6.32 7.97
C ASP A 75 -6.86 -5.82 7.13
N ALA A 76 -5.63 -6.17 7.53
CA ALA A 76 -4.45 -5.81 6.76
C ALA A 76 -4.47 -6.41 5.34
N LYS A 77 -4.98 -7.65 5.19
CA LYS A 77 -5.16 -8.27 3.88
C LYS A 77 -6.18 -7.50 3.02
N LYS A 78 -7.34 -7.16 3.57
CA LYS A 78 -8.38 -6.39 2.87
C LYS A 78 -7.88 -5.02 2.43
N ILE A 79 -7.09 -4.34 3.29
CA ILE A 79 -6.51 -3.04 2.93
C ILE A 79 -5.43 -3.21 1.85
N ALA A 80 -4.63 -4.27 1.90
CA ALA A 80 -3.66 -4.57 0.83
C ALA A 80 -4.36 -4.83 -0.52
N GLU A 81 -5.49 -5.56 -0.52
CA GLU A 81 -6.35 -5.76 -1.69
C GLU A 81 -6.90 -4.42 -2.21
N PHE A 82 -7.40 -3.57 -1.33
CA PHE A 82 -7.85 -2.22 -1.69
C PHE A 82 -6.73 -1.37 -2.32
N ILE A 83 -5.52 -1.40 -1.76
CA ILE A 83 -4.35 -0.69 -2.32
C ILE A 83 -3.99 -1.26 -3.70
N PHE A 84 -3.97 -2.58 -3.86
CA PHE A 84 -3.69 -3.24 -5.13
C PHE A 84 -4.67 -2.81 -6.21
N LEU A 85 -5.97 -2.86 -5.91
CA LEU A 85 -7.03 -2.41 -6.81
C LEU A 85 -6.96 -0.91 -7.08
N SER A 86 -6.57 -0.10 -6.10
CA SER A 86 -6.41 1.35 -6.27
C SER A 86 -5.29 1.71 -7.24
N ILE A 87 -4.15 1.00 -7.20
CA ILE A 87 -3.05 1.19 -8.15
C ILE A 87 -3.51 0.89 -9.58
N GLU A 88 -4.34 -0.13 -9.71
CA GLU A 88 -4.90 -0.58 -10.98
C GLU A 88 -5.96 0.42 -11.51
N ALA A 89 -6.82 0.95 -10.62
CA ALA A 89 -7.91 1.85 -10.96
C ALA A 89 -7.52 3.31 -11.26
N GLU A 90 -6.32 3.76 -10.88
CA GLU A 90 -5.87 5.15 -11.07
C GLU A 90 -5.71 5.60 -12.53
N LYS A 91 -5.85 4.71 -13.53
CA LYS A 91 -5.48 5.03 -14.92
C LYS A 91 -6.56 4.93 -16.00
N ASN A 92 -7.80 4.46 -15.75
CA ASN A 92 -8.97 4.70 -16.61
C ASN A 92 -10.22 3.92 -16.17
N ASP A 93 -11.37 4.40 -16.67
CA ASP A 93 -12.75 3.91 -16.59
C ASP A 93 -13.00 2.47 -17.14
N THR A 94 -11.98 1.62 -17.20
CA THR A 94 -11.96 0.41 -18.04
C THR A 94 -11.72 -0.90 -17.31
N ILE A 95 -11.53 -0.92 -16.00
CA ILE A 95 -11.52 -2.19 -15.25
C ILE A 95 -12.95 -2.69 -15.16
N ARG A 96 -13.32 -3.60 -16.06
CA ARG A 96 -14.60 -4.31 -15.97
C ARG A 96 -14.48 -5.51 -15.03
N ASN A 97 -13.44 -6.32 -15.20
CA ASN A 97 -13.21 -7.53 -14.41
C ASN A 97 -11.71 -7.79 -14.21
N ILE A 98 -11.31 -8.06 -12.96
CA ILE A 98 -9.98 -8.58 -12.61
C ILE A 98 -10.12 -9.74 -11.62
N ASN A 99 -9.58 -10.89 -11.98
CA ASN A 99 -9.44 -12.05 -11.10
C ASN A 99 -7.98 -12.18 -10.70
N TYR A 100 -7.73 -12.28 -9.40
CA TYR A 100 -6.38 -12.33 -8.85
C TYR A 100 -6.35 -13.15 -7.57
N ASP A 101 -5.16 -13.64 -7.23
CA ASP A 101 -4.85 -14.30 -5.96
C ASP A 101 -3.74 -13.52 -5.23
N ILE A 102 -3.92 -13.31 -3.92
CA ILE A 102 -2.93 -12.67 -3.04
C ILE A 102 -2.61 -13.61 -1.89
N GLN A 103 -1.37 -14.08 -1.87
CA GLN A 103 -0.82 -14.93 -0.82
C GLN A 103 0.11 -14.11 0.07
N VAL A 104 -0.34 -13.84 1.30
CA VAL A 104 0.47 -13.10 2.28
C VAL A 104 1.51 -14.04 2.89
N LYS A 105 2.78 -13.83 2.52
CA LYS A 105 3.90 -14.66 2.98
C LYS A 105 4.41 -14.27 4.37
N ASN A 106 4.42 -12.98 4.69
CA ASN A 106 4.95 -12.47 5.94
C ASN A 106 4.27 -11.15 6.33
N TYR A 107 4.27 -10.87 7.63
CA TYR A 107 3.84 -9.60 8.21
C TYR A 107 5.01 -8.98 8.93
N ARG A 108 5.20 -7.68 8.75
CA ARG A 108 6.18 -6.88 9.49
C ARG A 108 5.55 -5.56 9.86
N VAL A 109 5.90 -5.08 11.05
CA VAL A 109 5.48 -3.78 11.54
C VAL A 109 6.62 -2.80 11.36
N LEU A 110 6.31 -1.60 10.85
CA LEU A 110 7.25 -0.51 10.65
C LEU A 110 6.68 0.73 11.34
N GLY A 111 7.52 1.40 12.13
CA GLY A 111 7.20 2.71 12.68
C GLY A 111 7.59 3.80 11.69
N VAL A 112 6.62 4.60 11.27
CA VAL A 112 6.86 5.77 10.41
C VAL A 112 6.62 7.03 11.26
N PRO A 113 7.60 7.93 11.39
CA PRO A 113 7.38 9.19 12.09
C PRO A 113 6.54 10.14 11.25
N PHE A 114 5.69 10.92 11.94
CA PHE A 114 4.92 12.00 11.34
C PHE A 114 5.23 13.32 12.05
N TYR A 115 5.37 14.38 11.28
CA TYR A 115 5.49 15.75 11.79
C TYR A 115 4.14 16.45 11.72
N LYS A 116 3.73 17.07 12.83
CA LYS A 116 2.53 17.91 12.86
C LYS A 116 2.80 19.21 12.12
N GLN A 117 2.00 19.51 11.11
CA GLN A 117 2.05 20.74 10.34
C GLN A 117 1.26 21.86 11.06
N PRO A 118 1.54 23.16 10.76
CA PRO A 118 0.80 24.29 11.35
C PRO A 118 -0.71 24.25 11.10
N ASN A 119 -1.15 23.64 9.99
CA ASN A 119 -2.56 23.44 9.63
C ASN A 119 -3.23 22.26 10.37
N GLY A 120 -2.54 21.63 11.32
CA GLY A 120 -3.05 20.50 12.09
C GLY A 120 -2.90 19.12 11.42
N ARG A 121 -2.52 19.07 10.13
CA ARG A 121 -2.30 17.81 9.39
C ARG A 121 -1.01 17.14 9.81
N LEU A 122 -0.92 15.84 9.58
CA LEU A 122 0.28 15.05 9.84
C LEU A 122 1.02 14.79 8.52
N LYS A 123 2.32 15.07 8.48
CA LYS A 123 3.17 14.82 7.32
C LYS A 123 4.17 13.70 7.62
N ASP A 124 4.15 12.64 6.83
CA ASP A 124 5.08 11.53 7.03
C ASP A 124 6.54 11.94 6.75
N ALA A 125 7.47 11.42 7.53
CA ALA A 125 8.88 11.81 7.49
C ALA A 125 9.71 11.13 6.38
N VAL A 126 9.14 10.17 5.65
CA VAL A 126 9.87 9.36 4.65
C VAL A 126 9.56 9.83 3.23
N LEU A 127 8.27 10.00 2.92
CA LEU A 127 7.78 10.39 1.60
C LEU A 127 7.16 11.79 1.57
N GLY A 128 6.94 12.42 2.73
CA GLY A 128 6.38 13.77 2.81
C GLY A 128 4.89 13.85 2.49
N ILE A 129 4.15 12.76 2.61
CA ILE A 129 2.71 12.66 2.34
C ILE A 129 1.94 13.20 3.54
N GLU A 130 0.95 14.05 3.26
CA GLU A 130 0.06 14.59 4.28
C GLU A 130 -1.18 13.72 4.45
N VAL A 131 -1.49 13.39 5.70
CA VAL A 131 -2.71 12.69 6.11
C VAL A 131 -3.52 13.57 7.08
N ALA A 132 -4.84 13.40 7.03
CA ALA A 132 -5.79 14.12 7.87
C ALA A 132 -5.96 13.46 9.23
#